data_AF-A0A918DRB9-F1
#
_entry.id   AF-A0A918DRB9-F1
#
_cell.length_a   1.000
_cell.length_b   1.000
_cell.length_c   1.000
_cell.angle_alpha   90.00
_cell.angle_beta   90.00
_cell.angle_gamma   90.00
#
_symmetry.space_group_name_H-M   'P 1'
#
loop_
_entity.id
_entity.type
_entity.pdbx_description
1 polymer ?
#
loop_
_entity_poly.entity_id
_entity_poly.type
_entity_poly.pdbx_seq_one_letter_code
_entity_poly.pdbx_strand_id
1 'polypeptide(L)'
;MKRYRIFSFDFDSRASSLEPIQEQWEDKVKELHAQNRENTIKGLAAQFGEQNLDIKVNNFVDLKFKPFSVAAFHNKFLEQIRNSYVVGSYYPALTGACALGERILNHMV
;
A
#
# COMPACT_ATOMS: atom_id res chain seq x y z
N MET A 1 33.59 4.65 13.27
CA MET A 1 32.12 4.46 13.30
C MET A 1 31.54 5.02 12.01
N LYS A 2 31.05 4.18 11.08
CA LYS A 2 30.41 4.66 9.83
C LYS A 2 28.99 5.15 10.16
N ARG A 3 28.72 6.44 9.95
CA ARG A 3 27.35 6.99 10.00
C ARG A 3 26.71 6.79 8.63
N TYR A 4 25.72 5.92 8.55
CA TYR A 4 24.90 5.76 7.34
C TYR A 4 23.85 6.87 7.29
N ARG A 5 23.82 7.63 6.20
CA ARG A 5 22.80 8.67 5.96
C ARG A 5 21.61 8.03 5.26
N ILE A 6 20.43 8.21 5.81
CA ILE A 6 19.17 7.79 5.19
C ILE A 6 18.86 8.79 4.07
N PHE A 7 18.82 8.31 2.83
CA PHE A 7 18.51 9.15 1.66
C PHE A 7 17.05 9.04 1.22
N SER A 8 16.38 7.93 1.52
CA SER A 8 14.97 7.72 1.21
C SER A 8 14.31 6.76 2.20
N PHE A 9 13.01 6.91 2.37
CA PHE A 9 12.14 6.00 3.09
C PHE A 9 10.85 5.80 2.28
N ASP A 10 10.15 4.71 2.52
CA ASP A 10 8.94 4.34 1.78
C ASP A 10 7.92 3.70 2.73
N PHE A 11 6.68 4.19 2.69
CA PHE A 11 5.53 3.68 3.41
C PHE A 11 4.24 4.18 2.75
N ASP A 12 3.12 3.50 3.02
CA ASP A 12 1.80 3.89 2.53
C ASP A 12 0.75 3.54 3.57
N SER A 13 0.11 4.56 4.15
CA SER A 13 -0.93 4.45 5.17
C SER A 13 -2.33 4.72 4.66
N ARG A 14 -2.52 4.91 3.34
CA ARG A 14 -3.83 5.21 2.74
C ARG A 14 -4.89 4.15 3.05
N ALA A 15 -4.50 2.91 3.33
CA ALA A 15 -5.45 1.87 3.73
C ALA A 15 -6.24 2.24 5.00
N SER A 16 -5.64 3.00 5.92
CA SER A 16 -6.29 3.42 7.16
C SER A 16 -7.43 4.42 6.95
N SER A 17 -7.39 5.24 5.90
CA SER A 17 -8.51 6.16 5.60
C SER A 17 -9.73 5.42 5.01
N LEU A 18 -9.58 4.15 4.65
CA LEU A 18 -10.65 3.31 4.10
C LEU A 18 -11.37 2.49 5.18
N GLU A 19 -10.87 2.51 6.42
CA GLU A 19 -11.49 1.84 7.56
C GLU A 19 -12.89 2.42 7.86
N PRO A 20 -13.82 1.61 8.40
CA PRO A 20 -15.15 2.09 8.75
C PRO A 20 -15.09 3.18 9.84
N ILE A 21 -15.97 4.16 9.72
CA ILE A 21 -16.15 5.21 10.73
C ILE A 21 -16.62 4.56 12.03
N GLN A 22 -16.00 4.93 13.15
CA GLN A 22 -16.39 4.43 14.46
C GLN A 22 -17.43 5.36 15.11
N GLU A 23 -18.46 4.78 15.72
CA GLU A 23 -19.60 5.55 16.27
C GLU A 23 -19.20 6.49 17.41
N GLN A 24 -18.21 6.08 18.22
CA GLN A 24 -17.71 6.83 19.37
C GLN A 24 -16.87 8.06 18.99
N TRP A 25 -16.55 8.27 17.71
CA TRP A 25 -15.78 9.43 17.28
C TRP A 25 -16.61 10.71 17.37
N GLU A 26 -15.93 11.81 17.66
CA GLU A 26 -16.51 13.15 17.54
C GLU A 26 -16.95 13.42 16.09
N ASP A 27 -18.04 14.16 15.91
CA ASP A 27 -18.64 14.39 14.58
C ASP A 27 -17.65 15.04 13.61
N LYS A 28 -16.82 15.95 14.10
CA LYS A 28 -15.75 16.58 13.32
C LYS A 28 -14.71 15.57 12.81
N VAL A 29 -14.38 14.55 13.61
CA VAL A 29 -13.44 13.50 13.23
C VAL A 29 -14.10 12.57 12.19
N LYS A 30 -15.38 12.27 12.34
CA LYS A 30 -16.15 11.49 11.36
C LYS A 30 -16.19 12.19 9.99
N GLU A 31 -16.44 13.49 9.97
CA GLU A 31 -16.46 14.30 8.75
C GLU A 31 -15.09 14.31 8.07
N LEU A 32 -14.01 14.56 8.83
CA LEU A 32 -12.64 14.54 8.31
C LEU A 32 -12.27 13.15 7.75
N HIS A 33 -12.65 12.07 8.43
CA HIS A 33 -12.41 10.71 7.96
C HIS A 33 -13.16 10.41 6.68
N ALA A 34 -14.43 10.82 6.59
CA ALA A 34 -15.23 10.66 5.37
C ALA A 34 -14.58 11.39 4.17
N GLN A 35 -14.09 12.62 4.39
CA GLN A 35 -13.38 13.39 3.36
C GLN A 35 -12.07 12.70 2.94
N ASN A 36 -11.28 12.22 3.90
CA ASN A 36 -10.04 11.48 3.62
C ASN A 36 -10.31 10.20 2.84
N ARG A 37 -11.38 9.48 3.18
CA ARG A 37 -11.83 8.29 2.46
C ARG A 37 -12.16 8.60 1.01
N GLU A 38 -12.95 9.65 0.76
CA GLU A 38 -13.31 10.09 -0.58
C GLU A 38 -12.06 10.47 -1.41
N ASN A 39 -11.17 11.29 -0.84
CA ASN A 39 -9.92 11.67 -1.50
C ASN A 39 -9.03 10.47 -1.82
N THR A 40 -9.00 9.48 -0.91
CA THR A 40 -8.23 8.25 -1.12
C THR A 40 -8.80 7.44 -2.27
N ILE A 41 -10.12 7.25 -2.33
CA ILE A 41 -10.78 6.54 -3.44
C ILE A 41 -10.53 7.25 -4.78
N LYS A 42 -10.65 8.59 -4.82
CA LYS A 42 -10.31 9.37 -6.02
C LYS A 42 -8.85 9.20 -6.43
N GLY A 43 -7.93 9.19 -5.48
CA GLY A 43 -6.51 8.93 -5.73
C GLY A 43 -6.25 7.52 -6.28
N LEU A 44 -6.92 6.50 -5.74
CA LEU A 44 -6.84 5.12 -6.23
C LEU A 44 -7.40 5.00 -7.66
N ALA A 45 -8.51 5.69 -7.95
CA ALA A 45 -9.06 5.75 -9.30
C ALA A 45 -8.09 6.40 -10.29
N ALA A 46 -7.44 7.51 -9.90
CA ALA A 46 -6.43 8.16 -10.73
C ALA A 46 -5.18 7.28 -10.93
N GLN A 47 -4.76 6.53 -9.91
CA GLN A 47 -3.56 5.68 -9.95
C GLN A 47 -3.78 4.38 -10.74
N PHE A 48 -4.93 3.73 -10.58
CA PHE A 48 -5.17 2.38 -11.10
C PHE A 48 -6.27 2.32 -12.18
N GLY A 49 -6.94 3.43 -12.46
CA GLY A 49 -8.06 3.54 -13.40
C GLY A 49 -9.41 3.22 -12.77
N GLU A 50 -10.48 3.77 -13.36
CA GLU A 50 -11.85 3.71 -12.82
C GLU A 50 -12.54 2.35 -13.01
N GLN A 51 -12.16 1.56 -14.02
CA GLN A 51 -12.78 0.26 -14.26
C GLN A 51 -12.55 -0.69 -13.08
N ASN A 52 -13.61 -1.32 -12.57
CA ASN A 52 -13.56 -2.22 -11.40
C ASN A 52 -12.92 -1.57 -10.16
N LEU A 53 -13.18 -0.28 -9.93
CA LEU A 53 -12.60 0.49 -8.82
C LEU A 53 -12.95 -0.11 -7.46
N ASP A 54 -14.16 -0.63 -7.28
CA ASP A 54 -14.61 -1.31 -6.08
C ASP A 54 -13.72 -2.51 -5.72
N ILE A 55 -13.41 -3.36 -6.71
CA ILE A 55 -12.49 -4.49 -6.54
C ILE A 55 -11.09 -3.99 -6.19
N LYS A 56 -10.60 -2.94 -6.85
CA LYS A 56 -9.27 -2.35 -6.58
C LYS A 56 -9.19 -1.78 -5.17
N VAL A 57 -10.23 -1.09 -4.71
CA VAL A 57 -10.32 -0.55 -3.34
C VAL A 57 -10.29 -1.70 -2.33
N ASN A 58 -11.06 -2.76 -2.55
CA ASN A 58 -11.05 -3.94 -1.67
C ASN A 58 -9.65 -4.60 -1.65
N ASN A 59 -9.05 -4.83 -2.82
CA ASN A 59 -7.70 -5.37 -2.92
C ASN A 59 -6.66 -4.49 -2.21
N PHE A 60 -6.80 -3.17 -2.30
CA PHE A 60 -5.92 -2.22 -1.62
C PHE A 60 -6.06 -2.28 -0.10
N VAL A 61 -7.29 -2.44 0.41
CA VAL A 61 -7.57 -2.65 1.84
C VAL A 61 -6.97 -3.97 2.34
N ASP A 62 -7.12 -5.05 1.56
CA ASP A 62 -6.60 -6.38 1.91
C ASP A 62 -5.08 -6.40 2.08
N LEU A 63 -4.35 -5.63 1.26
CA LEU A 63 -2.90 -5.48 1.35
C LEU A 63 -2.42 -4.73 2.60
N LYS A 64 -3.34 -4.06 3.33
CA LYS A 64 -3.05 -3.21 4.49
C LYS A 64 -2.00 -2.13 4.18
N PHE A 65 -1.47 -1.50 5.22
CA PHE A 65 -0.40 -0.52 5.09
C PHE A 65 0.87 -1.14 4.52
N LYS A 66 1.59 -0.36 3.70
CA LYS A 66 2.94 -0.73 3.27
C LYS A 66 3.90 -0.42 4.42
N PRO A 67 4.67 -1.41 4.91
CA PRO A 67 5.55 -1.21 6.06
C PRO A 67 6.66 -0.22 5.73
N PHE A 68 7.10 0.52 6.76
CA PHE A 68 8.20 1.45 6.65
C PHE A 68 9.51 0.73 6.27
N SER A 69 10.15 1.20 5.20
CA SER A 69 11.43 0.64 4.76
C SER A 69 12.41 1.71 4.33
N VAL A 70 13.66 1.57 4.79
CA VAL A 70 14.83 2.40 4.41
C VAL A 70 15.64 1.73 3.28
N ALA A 71 15.39 0.45 2.99
CA ALA A 71 16.10 -0.30 1.97
C ALA A 71 15.46 -0.09 0.59
N ALA A 72 15.90 0.95 -0.12
CA ALA A 72 15.35 1.36 -1.41
C ALA A 72 15.29 0.25 -2.47
N PHE A 73 16.21 -0.73 -2.41
CA PHE A 73 16.31 -1.79 -3.41
C PHE A 73 15.06 -2.69 -3.48
N HIS A 74 14.50 -3.10 -2.33
CA HIS A 74 13.32 -3.98 -2.30
C HIS A 74 12.01 -3.21 -2.46
N ASN A 75 12.02 -1.92 -2.13
CA ASN A 75 10.85 -1.05 -2.14
C ASN A 75 10.20 -0.94 -3.52
N LYS A 76 11.02 -0.80 -4.57
CA LYS A 76 10.53 -0.73 -5.96
C LYS A 76 9.82 -2.01 -6.39
N PHE A 77 10.39 -3.17 -6.07
CA PHE A 77 9.79 -4.46 -6.44
C PHE A 77 8.53 -4.74 -5.62
N LEU A 78 8.56 -4.42 -4.31
CA LEU A 78 7.38 -4.51 -3.45
C LEU A 78 6.23 -3.64 -3.98
N GLU A 79 6.53 -2.43 -4.44
CA GLU A 79 5.54 -1.53 -5.05
C GLU A 79 4.92 -2.15 -6.31
N GLN A 80 5.73 -2.73 -7.20
CA GLN A 80 5.23 -3.41 -8.41
C GLN A 80 4.33 -4.62 -8.08
N ILE A 81 4.70 -5.40 -7.06
CA ILE A 81 3.93 -6.54 -6.58
C ILE A 81 2.58 -6.08 -6.02
N ARG A 82 2.59 -5.07 -5.15
CA ARG A 82 1.37 -4.49 -4.57
C ARG A 82 0.45 -3.93 -5.65
N ASN A 83 1.00 -3.13 -6.57
CA ASN A 83 0.22 -2.57 -7.67
C ASN A 83 -0.39 -3.66 -8.56
N SER A 84 0.34 -4.75 -8.83
CA SER A 84 -0.18 -5.90 -9.57
C SER A 84 -1.38 -6.53 -8.86
N TYR A 85 -1.31 -6.69 -7.53
CA TYR A 85 -2.42 -7.24 -6.75
C TYR A 85 -3.63 -6.30 -6.79
N VAL A 86 -3.43 -5.00 -6.59
CA VAL A 86 -4.51 -3.99 -6.59
C VAL A 86 -5.29 -4.03 -7.90
N VAL A 87 -4.62 -4.08 -9.05
CA VAL A 87 -5.30 -4.12 -10.36
C VAL A 87 -5.92 -5.48 -10.72
N GLY A 88 -5.83 -6.49 -9.84
CA GLY A 88 -6.39 -7.83 -10.07
C GLY A 88 -5.46 -8.79 -10.82
N SER A 89 -4.21 -8.40 -11.08
CA SER A 89 -3.18 -9.25 -11.68
C SER A 89 -2.55 -10.16 -10.62
N TYR A 90 -3.34 -11.09 -10.09
CA TYR A 90 -2.97 -11.91 -8.93
C TYR A 90 -1.78 -12.85 -9.20
N TYR A 91 -1.69 -13.44 -10.39
CA TYR A 91 -0.57 -14.34 -10.73
C TYR A 91 0.79 -13.61 -10.75
N PRO A 92 0.93 -12.44 -11.42
CA PRO A 92 2.12 -11.59 -11.30
C PRO A 92 2.42 -11.17 -9.87
N ALA A 93 1.41 -10.78 -9.09
CA ALA A 93 1.60 -10.39 -7.70
C ALA A 93 2.19 -11.54 -6.86
N LEU A 94 1.60 -12.73 -6.96
CA LEU A 94 2.05 -13.93 -6.24
C LEU A 94 3.47 -14.33 -6.65
N THR A 95 3.73 -14.43 -7.95
CA THR A 95 5.04 -14.84 -8.48
C THR A 95 6.13 -13.84 -8.09
N GLY A 96 5.83 -12.54 -8.20
CA GLY A 96 6.75 -11.48 -7.79
C GLY A 96 7.03 -11.49 -6.29
N ALA A 97 6.01 -11.73 -5.46
CA ALA A 97 6.18 -11.85 -4.01
C ALA A 97 7.12 -13.00 -3.63
N CYS A 98 6.93 -14.18 -4.25
CA CYS A 98 7.82 -15.33 -4.04
C CYS A 98 9.27 -15.01 -4.43
N ALA A 99 9.48 -14.46 -5.63
CA ALA A 99 10.82 -14.14 -6.12
C ALA A 99 11.52 -13.06 -5.28
N LEU A 100 10.80 -12.03 -4.83
CA LEU A 100 11.35 -11.00 -3.96
C LEU A 100 11.69 -11.58 -2.58
N GLY A 101 10.83 -12.42 -2.02
CA GLY A 101 11.06 -13.11 -0.75
C GLY A 101 12.31 -13.99 -0.80
N GLU A 102 12.45 -14.81 -1.85
CA GLU A 102 13.63 -15.64 -2.08
C GLU A 102 14.90 -14.79 -2.20
N ARG A 103 14.84 -13.68 -2.93
CA ARG A 103 15.99 -12.77 -3.05
C ARG A 103 16.40 -12.14 -1.72
N ILE A 104 15.44 -11.73 -0.89
CA ILE A 104 15.71 -11.19 0.45
C ILE A 104 16.35 -12.28 1.33
N LEU A 105 15.82 -13.51 1.27
CA LEU A 105 16.37 -14.65 2.01
C LEU A 105 17.83 -14.94 1.61
N ASN A 106 18.13 -14.93 0.32
CA ASN A 106 19.49 -15.13 -0.22
C ASN A 106 20.47 -14.01 0.18
N HIS A 107 20.00 -12.88 0.69
CA HIS A 107 20.87 -11.84 1.25
C HIS A 107 21.14 -12.03 2.75
N MET A 108 20.34 -12.84 3.45
CA MET A 108 20.45 -13.08 4.89
C MET A 108 21.24 -14.35 5.24
N VAL A 109 21.27 -15.33 4.32
CA VAL A 109 22.00 -16.60 4.44
C VAL A 109 23.25 -16.56 3.57
#